data_AF-A0A4Y2FUQ7-F1
#
_entry.id   AF-A0A4Y2FUQ7-F1
#
_cell.length_a   1.000
_cell.length_b   1.000
_cell.length_c   1.000
_cell.angle_alpha   90.00
_cell.angle_beta   90.00
_cell.angle_gamma   90.00
#
_symmetry.space_group_name_H-M   'P 1'
#
loop_
_entity.id
_entity.type
_entity.pdbx_description
1 polymer ?
#
loop_
_entity_poly.entity_id
_entity_poly.type
_entity_poly.pdbx_seq_one_letter_code
_entity_poly.pdbx_strand_id
1 'polypeptide(L)'
;MDGRRVVKLKWKKDWTLSSDNYDVLLQRLKSLQKKFKNTDFKTELMEDYINKNQVGIAPETPVNESRTFYLQHHVVKRKKNQNVKYRIVFDGSSHSPENPSLNEVLEQGPNLLLEILATLLRFRLHKQAIICDGSQAFLQLTLSEEDRDATRILWFRT
;
A
#
# COMPACT_ATOMS: atom_id res chain seq x y z
N MET A 1 -17.54 4.59 15.60
CA MET A 1 -16.51 5.57 15.16
C MET A 1 -15.98 5.09 13.81
N ASP A 2 -16.00 5.98 12.82
CA ASP A 2 -15.59 5.88 11.39
C ASP A 2 -16.27 4.93 10.39
N GLY A 3 -17.11 3.97 10.77
CA GLY A 3 -17.93 3.20 9.80
C GLY A 3 -17.15 2.32 8.81
N ARG A 4 -15.82 2.24 8.95
CA ARG A 4 -14.94 1.41 8.11
C ARG A 4 -15.07 -0.06 8.48
N ARG A 5 -14.98 -0.93 7.47
CA ARG A 5 -15.01 -2.38 7.68
C ARG A 5 -13.62 -2.90 8.04
N VAL A 6 -13.52 -3.62 9.14
CA VAL A 6 -12.29 -4.31 9.54
C VAL A 6 -12.14 -5.60 8.73
N VAL A 7 -10.96 -5.82 8.16
CA VAL A 7 -10.61 -7.02 7.39
C VAL A 7 -9.32 -7.64 7.91
N LYS A 8 -9.20 -8.96 7.75
CA LYS A 8 -7.97 -9.71 8.05
C LYS A 8 -7.24 -10.07 6.77
N LEU A 9 -5.92 -10.06 6.81
CA LEU A 9 -5.10 -10.62 5.74
C LEU A 9 -5.25 -12.14 5.74
N LYS A 10 -5.39 -12.72 4.54
CA LYS A 10 -5.44 -14.17 4.38
C LYS A 10 -4.03 -14.70 4.24
N TRP A 11 -3.51 -15.28 5.31
CA TRP A 11 -2.16 -15.84 5.38
C TRP A 11 -2.14 -17.26 4.81
N LYS A 12 -1.16 -17.58 3.95
CA LYS A 12 -0.87 -18.97 3.61
C LYS A 12 -0.38 -19.70 4.86
N LYS A 13 -0.73 -20.98 5.00
CA LYS A 13 -0.26 -21.81 6.13
C LYS A 13 1.26 -21.92 6.11
N ASP A 14 1.86 -21.96 7.30
CA ASP A 14 3.29 -22.24 7.55
C ASP A 14 4.29 -21.16 7.13
N TRP A 15 3.83 -19.97 6.73
CA TRP A 15 4.71 -18.85 6.40
C TRP A 15 4.78 -17.81 7.51
N THR A 16 5.99 -17.36 7.82
CA THR A 16 6.27 -16.19 8.65
C THR A 16 6.90 -15.10 7.80
N LEU A 17 6.59 -13.84 8.10
CA LEU A 17 7.35 -12.70 7.59
C LEU A 17 8.46 -12.44 8.59
N SER A 18 9.70 -12.74 8.21
CA SER A 18 10.86 -12.29 8.97
C SER A 18 11.10 -10.80 8.69
N SER A 19 11.42 -10.03 9.72
CA SER A 19 11.63 -8.57 9.66
C SER A 19 12.97 -8.16 9.06
N ASP A 20 13.60 -9.00 8.25
CA ASP A 20 15.00 -8.83 7.81
C ASP A 20 15.19 -7.68 6.80
N ASN A 21 14.10 -7.09 6.30
CA ASN A 21 14.15 -6.11 5.23
C ASN A 21 14.33 -4.65 5.71
N TYR A 22 14.35 -4.40 7.02
CA TYR A 22 14.44 -3.04 7.59
C TYR A 22 15.66 -2.26 7.08
N ASP A 23 16.86 -2.84 7.16
CA ASP A 23 18.09 -2.16 6.78
C ASP A 23 18.15 -1.83 5.29
N VAL A 24 17.67 -2.75 4.46
CA VAL A 24 17.56 -2.57 3.01
C VAL A 24 16.62 -1.40 2.71
N LEU A 25 15.46 -1.35 3.38
CA LEU A 25 14.52 -0.25 3.23
C LEU A 25 15.07 1.08 3.74
N LEU A 26 15.83 1.07 4.84
CA LEU A 26 16.45 2.28 5.38
C LEU A 26 17.45 2.88 4.38
N GLN A 27 18.26 2.05 3.71
CA GLN A 27 19.17 2.52 2.66
C GLN A 27 18.41 3.09 1.44
N ARG A 28 17.30 2.46 1.07
CA ARG A 28 16.41 2.96 0.00
C ARG A 28 15.75 4.28 0.39
N LEU A 29 15.30 4.44 1.63
CA LEU A 29 14.73 5.69 2.14
C LEU A 29 15.78 6.81 2.13
N LYS A 30 17.02 6.55 2.57
CA LYS A 30 18.13 7.52 2.48
C LYS A 30 18.39 7.95 1.03
N SER A 31 18.31 7.02 0.09
CA SER A 31 18.47 7.30 -1.34
C SER A 31 17.32 8.17 -1.87
N LEU A 32 16.08 7.89 -1.44
CA LEU A 32 14.90 8.70 -1.75
C LEU A 32 15.02 10.11 -1.15
N GLN A 33 15.55 10.23 0.08
CA GLN A 33 15.81 11.51 0.73
C GLN A 33 16.74 12.39 -0.10
N LYS A 34 17.85 11.81 -0.58
CA LYS A 34 18.84 12.48 -1.44
C LYS A 34 18.22 12.90 -2.76
N LYS A 35 17.45 12.01 -3.42
CA LYS A 35 16.78 12.29 -4.70
C LYS A 35 15.83 13.48 -4.62
N PHE A 36 15.15 13.65 -3.49
CA PHE A 36 14.15 14.71 -3.29
C PHE A 36 14.61 15.76 -2.26
N LYS A 37 15.92 15.99 -2.11
CA LYS A 37 16.48 16.88 -1.08
C LYS A 37 15.87 18.28 -1.09
N ASN A 38 15.52 18.80 -2.27
CA ASN A 38 15.04 20.17 -2.49
C ASN A 38 13.54 20.21 -2.79
N THR A 39 12.71 19.41 -2.12
CA THR A 39 11.26 19.43 -2.38
C THR A 39 10.46 19.27 -1.10
N ASP A 40 9.56 20.22 -0.87
CA ASP A 40 8.76 20.33 0.37
C ASP A 40 7.62 19.32 0.46
N PHE A 41 7.30 18.61 -0.63
CA PHE A 41 6.18 17.65 -0.64
C PHE A 41 6.35 16.48 0.35
N LYS A 42 7.56 16.23 0.87
CA LYS A 42 7.84 15.06 1.72
C LYS A 42 6.97 15.02 2.98
N THR A 43 6.79 16.17 3.62
CA THR A 43 6.03 16.31 4.86
C THR A 43 4.53 16.30 4.52
N GLU A 44 4.11 17.18 3.61
CA GLU A 44 2.72 17.34 3.19
C GLU A 44 2.10 16.03 2.66
N LEU A 45 2.90 15.22 1.94
CA LEU A 45 2.39 14.01 1.31
C LEU A 45 2.03 12.93 2.33
N MET A 46 2.81 12.74 3.40
CA MET A 46 2.49 11.73 4.43
C MET A 46 1.46 12.26 5.42
N GLU A 47 1.51 13.56 5.74
CA GLU A 47 0.47 14.22 6.53
C GLU A 47 -0.92 14.04 5.91
N ASP A 48 -1.05 14.09 4.59
CA ASP A 48 -2.32 13.81 3.91
C ASP A 48 -2.85 12.39 4.20
N TYR A 49 -1.97 11.37 4.25
CA TYR A 49 -2.38 9.98 4.57
C TYR A 49 -2.77 9.86 6.06
N ILE A 50 -2.03 10.52 6.95
CA ILE A 50 -2.31 10.53 8.40
C ILE A 50 -3.65 11.23 8.67
N ASN A 51 -3.85 12.44 8.12
CA ASN A 51 -5.08 13.22 8.29
C ASN A 51 -6.32 12.51 7.73
N LYS A 52 -6.15 11.65 6.72
CA LYS A 52 -7.22 10.81 6.16
C LYS A 52 -7.41 9.49 6.92
N ASN A 53 -6.70 9.28 8.04
CA ASN A 53 -6.67 8.03 8.80
C ASN A 53 -6.32 6.81 7.92
N GLN A 54 -5.50 6.97 6.88
CA GLN A 54 -5.10 5.88 5.98
C GLN A 54 -3.86 5.15 6.49
N VAL A 55 -3.02 5.86 7.23
CA VAL A 55 -1.84 5.34 7.92
C VAL A 55 -1.84 5.85 9.35
N GLY A 56 -1.22 5.10 10.25
CA GLY A 56 -0.99 5.49 11.63
C GLY A 56 0.49 5.36 11.98
N ILE A 57 0.90 5.97 13.09
CA ILE A 57 2.24 5.79 13.63
C ILE A 57 2.31 4.36 14.19
N ALA A 58 3.25 3.58 13.67
CA ALA A 58 3.48 2.22 14.16
C ALA A 58 4.13 2.28 15.56
N PRO A 59 3.73 1.39 16.50
CA PRO A 59 4.42 1.28 17.78
C PRO A 59 5.87 0.83 17.57
N GLU A 60 6.76 1.26 18.46
CA GLU A 60 8.19 0.89 18.41
C GLU A 60 8.36 -0.63 18.39
N THR A 61 7.64 -1.33 19.27
CA THR A 61 7.56 -2.78 19.28
C THR A 61 6.36 -3.26 18.47
N PRO A 62 6.54 -4.23 17.55
CA PRO A 62 5.42 -4.84 16.86
C PRO A 62 4.56 -5.67 17.81
N VAL A 63 3.26 -5.72 17.50
CA VAL A 63 2.29 -6.58 18.19
C VAL A 63 2.58 -8.05 17.88
N ASN A 64 3.07 -8.33 16.67
CA ASN A 64 3.47 -9.66 16.25
C ASN A 64 4.73 -9.63 15.38
N GLU A 65 5.87 -10.00 15.96
CA GLU A 65 7.17 -10.06 15.26
C GLU A 65 7.14 -10.99 14.04
N SER A 66 6.42 -12.12 14.12
CA SER A 66 6.31 -13.09 13.01
C SER A 66 5.46 -12.62 11.82
N ARG A 67 4.77 -11.48 11.97
CA ARG A 67 3.94 -10.83 10.95
C ARG A 67 4.32 -9.36 10.77
N THR A 68 5.60 -9.05 10.98
CA THR A 68 6.13 -7.70 10.80
C THR A 68 6.86 -7.61 9.46
N PHE A 69 6.46 -6.64 8.63
CA PHE A 69 7.07 -6.42 7.34
C PHE A 69 7.07 -4.96 6.95
N TYR A 70 8.19 -4.49 6.42
CA TYR A 70 8.31 -3.13 5.94
C TYR A 70 8.11 -3.07 4.42
N LEU A 71 7.09 -2.35 3.98
CA LEU A 71 6.78 -2.16 2.56
C LEU A 71 7.79 -1.22 1.92
N GLN A 72 8.46 -1.71 0.87
CA GLN A 72 9.22 -0.81 0.01
C GLN A 72 8.25 0.20 -0.59
N HIS A 73 8.68 1.45 -0.68
CA HIS A 73 7.89 2.47 -1.34
C HIS A 73 8.78 3.41 -2.14
N HIS A 74 8.18 4.05 -3.14
CA HIS A 74 8.83 5.10 -3.91
C HIS A 74 7.83 6.18 -4.27
N VAL A 75 8.34 7.36 -4.59
CA VAL A 75 7.51 8.52 -4.96
C VAL A 75 7.52 8.69 -6.47
N VAL A 76 6.33 8.69 -7.07
CA VAL A 76 6.12 9.01 -8.48
C VAL A 76 5.59 10.42 -8.64
N LYS A 77 6.18 11.15 -9.59
CA LYS A 77 5.75 12.49 -9.99
C LYS A 77 4.85 12.37 -11.21
N ARG A 78 3.57 12.74 -11.09
CA ARG A 78 2.67 12.90 -12.24
C ARG A 78 2.53 14.38 -12.56
N LYS A 79 2.88 14.77 -13.79
CA LYS A 79 2.62 16.11 -14.32
C LYS A 79 1.39 16.03 -15.22
N LYS A 80 0.35 16.79 -14.89
CA LYS A 80 -0.81 16.98 -15.78
C LYS A 80 -0.99 18.48 -15.97
N ASN A 81 -0.77 18.94 -17.19
CA ASN A 81 -0.72 20.36 -17.56
C ASN A 81 0.31 21.11 -16.68
N GLN A 82 -0.13 22.17 -16.00
CA GLN A 82 0.68 22.97 -15.07
C GLN A 82 0.73 22.39 -13.64
N ASN A 83 -0.09 21.37 -13.33
CA ASN A 83 -0.15 20.78 -11.98
C ASN A 83 0.78 19.58 -11.85
N VAL A 84 1.59 19.59 -10.79
CA VAL A 84 2.43 18.45 -10.38
C VAL A 84 1.78 17.80 -9.17
N LYS A 85 1.52 16.49 -9.24
CA LYS A 85 1.04 15.69 -8.11
C LYS A 85 2.02 14.58 -7.81
N TYR A 86 2.44 14.48 -6.55
CA TYR A 86 3.24 13.38 -6.04
C TYR A 86 2.32 12.28 -5.49
N ARG A 87 2.72 11.02 -5.66
CA ARG A 87 2.04 9.86 -5.07
C ARG A 87 3.08 8.90 -4.54
N ILE A 88 2.79 8.30 -3.38
CA ILE A 88 3.56 7.19 -2.83
C ILE A 88 3.03 5.91 -3.48
N VAL A 89 3.93 5.08 -3.97
CA VAL A 89 3.62 3.73 -4.45
C VAL A 89 4.26 2.75 -3.48
N PHE A 90 3.44 1.89 -2.89
CA PHE A 90 3.87 0.81 -2.01
C PHE A 90 4.04 -0.46 -2.83
N ASP A 91 5.13 -1.19 -2.57
CA ASP A 91 5.52 -2.40 -3.25
C ASP A 91 5.56 -3.56 -2.26
N GLY A 92 4.52 -4.39 -2.29
CA GLY A 92 4.40 -5.61 -1.50
C GLY A 92 5.06 -6.84 -2.13
N SER A 93 5.68 -6.68 -3.32
CA SER A 93 6.42 -7.75 -4.00
C SER A 93 7.93 -7.67 -3.74
N SER A 94 8.44 -6.56 -3.21
CA SER A 94 9.86 -6.46 -2.86
C SER A 94 10.19 -7.34 -1.65
N HIS A 95 11.30 -8.06 -1.71
CA HIS A 95 11.84 -8.85 -0.60
C HIS A 95 13.38 -8.90 -0.66
N SER A 96 14.02 -9.31 0.43
CA SER A 96 15.45 -9.67 0.45
C SER A 96 15.65 -11.04 -0.20
N PRO A 97 16.85 -11.35 -0.72
CA PRO A 97 17.17 -12.70 -1.16
C PRO A 97 16.81 -13.73 -0.07
N GLU A 98 16.29 -14.89 -0.48
CA GLU A 98 15.93 -16.01 0.41
C GLU A 98 14.73 -15.81 1.34
N ASN A 99 14.13 -14.61 1.37
CA ASN A 99 12.91 -14.34 2.15
C ASN A 99 11.72 -14.10 1.22
N PRO A 100 10.50 -14.47 1.63
CA PRO A 100 9.30 -14.22 0.85
C PRO A 100 8.85 -12.76 0.96
N SER A 101 8.23 -12.27 -0.10
CA SER A 101 7.50 -10.99 -0.10
C SER A 101 6.15 -11.09 0.59
N LEU A 102 5.56 -9.94 0.94
CA LEU A 102 4.20 -9.89 1.47
C LEU A 102 3.20 -10.56 0.52
N ASN A 103 3.33 -10.32 -0.78
CA ASN A 103 2.43 -10.92 -1.77
C ASN A 103 2.59 -12.45 -1.87
N GLU A 104 3.76 -13.00 -1.56
CA GLU A 104 4.00 -14.46 -1.60
C GLU A 104 3.44 -15.19 -0.38
N VAL A 105 3.42 -14.56 0.79
CA VAL A 105 2.89 -15.16 2.02
C VAL A 105 1.37 -15.02 2.16
N LEU A 106 0.74 -14.16 1.37
CA LEU A 106 -0.71 -13.98 1.35
C LEU A 106 -1.39 -14.91 0.35
N GLU A 107 -2.56 -15.43 0.71
CA GLU A 107 -3.40 -16.21 -0.20
C GLU A 107 -3.87 -15.34 -1.36
N GLN A 108 -3.67 -15.83 -2.57
CA GLN A 108 -4.30 -15.25 -3.75
C GLN A 108 -5.80 -15.55 -3.67
N GLY A 109 -6.60 -14.49 -3.51
CA GLY A 109 -8.06 -14.61 -3.60
C GLY A 109 -8.51 -15.08 -4.99
N PRO A 110 -9.77 -15.53 -5.12
CA PRO A 110 -10.33 -15.86 -6.43
C PRO A 110 -10.24 -14.66 -7.36
N ASN A 111 -10.08 -14.91 -8.67
CA ASN A 111 -10.08 -13.84 -9.65
C ASN A 111 -11.49 -13.24 -9.75
N LEU A 112 -11.68 -12.08 -9.11
CA LEU A 112 -12.94 -11.32 -9.15
C LEU A 112 -13.00 -10.35 -10.33
N LEU A 113 -11.96 -10.30 -11.18
CA LEU A 113 -12.00 -9.49 -12.39
C LEU A 113 -13.00 -10.12 -13.35
N LEU A 114 -14.03 -9.35 -13.69
CA LEU A 114 -14.90 -9.69 -14.79
C LEU A 114 -14.07 -9.87 -16.06
N GLU A 115 -14.41 -10.87 -16.88
CA GLU A 115 -13.77 -11.03 -18.18
C GLU A 115 -13.90 -9.73 -18.97
N ILE A 116 -12.76 -9.11 -19.26
CA ILE A 116 -12.70 -7.78 -19.88
C ILE A 116 -13.46 -7.80 -21.20
N LEU A 117 -13.26 -8.83 -22.03
CA LEU A 117 -13.94 -8.97 -23.30
C LEU A 117 -15.46 -9.06 -23.14
N ALA A 118 -15.95 -9.94 -22.26
CA ALA A 118 -17.39 -10.09 -22.00
C ALA A 118 -17.99 -8.79 -21.44
N THR A 119 -17.25 -8.09 -20.57
CA THR A 119 -17.66 -6.80 -20.00
C THR A 119 -17.80 -5.75 -21.09
N LEU A 120 -16.81 -5.63 -21.99
CA LEU A 120 -16.85 -4.68 -23.10
C LEU A 120 -17.96 -5.00 -24.10
N LEU A 121 -18.22 -6.28 -24.37
CA LEU A 121 -19.33 -6.70 -25.24
C LEU A 121 -20.68 -6.32 -24.62
N ARG A 122 -20.91 -6.63 -23.34
CA ARG A 122 -22.15 -6.24 -22.63
C ARG A 122 -22.33 -4.73 -22.58
N PHE A 123 -21.24 -3.98 -22.37
CA PHE A 123 -21.26 -2.52 -22.36
C PHE A 123 -21.76 -1.94 -23.70
N ARG A 124 -21.48 -2.61 -24.83
CA ARG A 124 -21.93 -2.21 -26.16
C ARG A 124 -23.37 -2.64 -26.52
N LEU A 125 -23.97 -3.56 -25.77
CA LEU A 125 -25.33 -4.05 -26.06
C LEU A 125 -26.43 -3.05 -25.69
N HIS A 126 -26.15 -2.11 -24.79
CA HIS A 126 -27.12 -1.14 -24.30
C HIS A 126 -26.89 0.24 -24.91
N LYS A 127 -27.97 0.97 -25.19
CA LYS A 127 -27.90 2.34 -25.75
C LYS A 127 -27.26 3.36 -24.81
N GLN A 128 -27.25 3.06 -23.51
CA GLN A 128 -26.79 3.96 -22.46
C GLN A 128 -25.97 3.14 -21.47
N ALA A 129 -24.91 3.76 -20.94
CA ALA A 129 -24.06 3.15 -19.94
C ALA A 129 -23.75 4.17 -18.84
N ILE A 130 -23.75 3.68 -17.59
CA ILE A 130 -23.40 4.47 -16.41
C ILE A 130 -22.00 4.05 -15.98
N ILE A 131 -21.12 5.03 -15.81
CA ILE A 131 -19.76 4.83 -15.32
C ILE A 131 -19.64 5.58 -13.99
N CYS A 132 -19.08 4.92 -12.98
CA CYS A 132 -18.81 5.51 -11.68
C CYS A 132 -17.35 5.26 -11.31
N ASP A 133 -16.72 6.24 -10.65
CA ASP A 133 -15.37 6.09 -10.10
C ASP A 133 -15.44 5.54 -8.67
N GLY A 134 -14.94 4.31 -8.48
CA GLY A 134 -14.81 3.66 -7.18
C GLY A 134 -13.45 3.84 -6.51
N SER A 135 -12.62 4.81 -6.95
CA SER A 135 -11.21 4.97 -6.59
C SER A 135 -10.87 5.05 -5.09
N GLN A 136 -11.87 5.18 -4.21
CA GLN A 136 -11.69 5.22 -2.76
C GLN A 136 -12.37 4.09 -1.98
N ALA A 137 -12.92 3.07 -2.65
CA ALA A 137 -13.59 1.95 -1.98
C ALA A 137 -12.67 1.19 -1.01
N PHE A 138 -11.42 0.95 -1.41
CA PHE A 138 -10.43 0.27 -0.54
C PHE A 138 -10.05 1.09 0.70
N LEU A 139 -10.19 2.42 0.65
CA LEU A 139 -9.90 3.30 1.79
C LEU A 139 -10.99 3.23 2.88
N GLN A 140 -12.13 2.60 2.58
CA GLN A 140 -13.18 2.30 3.56
C GLN A 140 -12.94 1.00 4.32
N LEU A 141 -11.87 0.27 3.99
CA LEU A 141 -11.42 -0.91 4.72
C LEU A 141 -10.31 -0.50 5.69
N THR A 142 -10.23 -1.21 6.82
CA THR A 142 -9.13 -1.12 7.76
C THR A 142 -8.60 -2.50 8.11
N LEU A 143 -7.30 -2.63 8.28
CA LEU A 143 -6.70 -3.90 8.69
C LEU A 143 -6.95 -4.14 10.18
N SER A 144 -7.16 -5.41 10.51
CA SER A 144 -7.15 -5.89 11.89
C SER A 144 -5.82 -5.56 12.57
N GLU A 145 -5.84 -5.28 13.87
CA GLU A 145 -4.64 -4.85 14.61
C GLU A 145 -3.49 -5.86 14.50
N GLU A 146 -3.82 -7.16 14.47
CA GLU A 146 -2.88 -8.28 14.30
C GLU A 146 -2.12 -8.25 12.95
N ASP A 147 -2.70 -7.63 11.92
CA ASP A 147 -2.17 -7.65 10.56
C ASP A 147 -1.56 -6.30 10.13
N ARG A 148 -1.72 -5.23 10.92
CA ARG A 148 -1.21 -3.89 10.57
C ARG A 148 0.31 -3.87 10.43
N ASP A 149 1.00 -4.62 11.28
CA ASP A 149 2.47 -4.69 11.28
C ASP A 149 3.06 -5.33 10.02
N ALA A 150 2.25 -6.03 9.23
CA ALA A 150 2.64 -6.54 7.92
C ALA A 150 2.74 -5.45 6.83
N THR A 151 2.32 -4.23 7.15
CA THR A 151 2.25 -3.10 6.21
C THR A 151 3.00 -1.87 6.71
N ARG A 152 4.02 -2.05 7.56
CA ARG A 152 4.83 -0.94 8.09
C ARG A 152 5.56 -0.23 6.97
N ILE A 153 5.77 1.07 7.12
CA ILE A 153 6.47 1.90 6.14
C ILE A 153 7.47 2.77 6.91
N LEU A 154 8.69 2.88 6.40
CA LEU A 154 9.64 3.87 6.88
C LEU A 154 9.39 5.19 6.18
N TRP A 155 9.25 6.29 6.91
CA TRP A 155 9.11 7.62 6.32
C TRP A 155 10.11 8.61 6.90
N PHE A 156 10.25 9.76 6.24
CA PHE A 156 11.02 10.86 6.77
C PHE A 156 10.43 11.29 8.11
N ARG A 157 11.29 11.51 9.11
CA ARG A 157 10.89 12.09 10.38
C ARG A 157 10.23 13.44 10.10
N THR A 158 8.97 13.56 10.51
CA THR A 158 8.22 14.82 10.52
C THR A 158 8.83 15.78 11.54
#